data_AF-M1ASQ6-F1
#
_entry.id   AF-M1ASQ6-F1
#
_cell.length_a   1.000
_cell.length_b   1.000
_cell.length_c   1.000
_cell.angle_alpha   90.00
_cell.angle_beta   90.00
_cell.angle_gamma   90.00
#
_symmetry.space_group_name_H-M   'P 1'
#
loop_
_entity.id
_entity.type
_entity.pdbx_description
1 polymer ?
#
loop_
_entity_poly.entity_id
_entity_poly.type
_entity_poly.pdbx_seq_one_letter_code
_entity_poly.pdbx_strand_id
1 'polypeptide(L)'
;MDVFYLLSWWCISITLYWLWGFWLSVCVDHLQIQLIRIQLRVPEYGWTTQKVFHLMNFVVNGVRAVVFGFHKEVFLFHPKVLTLVLLDLPGLLFFSAYTLLVLFWAEIYHQARSLPTDKLRTSYISVNGAIYFIQVRDILRLLIY
;
A
#
# COMPACT_ATOMS: atom_id res chain seq x y z
N MET A 1 -36.34 -14.24 5.41
CA MET A 1 -35.10 -13.46 5.55
C MET A 1 -34.97 -12.68 4.26
N ASP A 2 -35.45 -11.44 4.29
CA ASP A 2 -35.92 -10.76 3.07
C ASP A 2 -34.76 -10.20 2.25
N VAL A 3 -34.85 -10.35 0.93
CA VAL A 3 -33.87 -9.82 -0.05
C VAL A 3 -33.59 -8.33 0.17
N PHE A 4 -34.56 -7.58 0.72
CA PHE A 4 -34.44 -6.18 1.11
C PHE A 4 -33.45 -5.94 2.27
N TYR A 5 -33.41 -6.85 3.25
CA TYR A 5 -32.43 -6.80 4.33
C TYR A 5 -31.03 -7.12 3.82
N LEU A 6 -30.90 -8.08 2.90
CA LEU A 6 -29.62 -8.39 2.24
C LEU A 6 -29.13 -7.20 1.40
N LEU A 7 -29.98 -6.58 0.59
CA LEU A 7 -29.60 -5.38 -0.18
C LEU A 7 -29.23 -4.19 0.71
N SER A 8 -29.99 -3.98 1.79
CA SER A 8 -29.73 -2.93 2.78
C SER A 8 -28.40 -3.15 3.50
N TRP A 9 -28.15 -4.37 3.98
CA TRP A 9 -26.87 -4.73 4.60
C TRP A 9 -25.69 -4.60 3.64
N TRP A 10 -25.86 -5.02 2.39
CA TRP A 10 -24.85 -4.86 1.34
C TRP A 10 -24.55 -3.39 1.04
N CYS A 11 -25.57 -2.54 0.90
CA CYS A 11 -25.42 -1.10 0.70
C CYS A 11 -24.76 -0.41 1.90
N ILE A 12 -25.15 -0.79 3.13
CA ILE A 12 -24.59 -0.22 4.36
C ILE A 12 -23.12 -0.65 4.54
N SER A 13 -22.79 -1.92 4.29
CA SER A 13 -21.39 -2.38 4.28
C SER A 13 -20.58 -1.61 3.25
N ILE A 14 -21.03 -1.55 1.99
CA ILE A 14 -20.34 -0.80 0.92
C ILE A 14 -20.15 0.66 1.31
N THR A 15 -21.17 1.32 1.86
CA THR A 15 -21.09 2.74 2.26
C THR A 15 -20.16 2.95 3.45
N LEU A 16 -20.17 2.06 4.45
CA LEU A 16 -19.23 2.08 5.57
C LEU A 16 -17.79 1.84 5.11
N TYR A 17 -17.57 0.94 4.14
CA TYR A 17 -16.25 0.73 3.53
C TYR A 17 -15.79 1.92 2.68
N TRP A 18 -16.69 2.59 1.95
CA TRP A 18 -16.41 3.84 1.24
C TRP A 18 -16.01 4.96 2.21
N LEU A 19 -16.77 5.12 3.30
CA LEU A 19 -16.46 6.07 4.36
C LEU A 19 -15.13 5.71 5.00
N TRP A 20 -14.87 4.45 5.33
CA TRP A 20 -13.60 4.04 5.93
C TRP A 20 -12.43 4.26 4.98
N GLY A 21 -12.55 3.92 3.69
CA GLY A 21 -11.53 4.18 2.68
C GLY A 21 -11.28 5.67 2.45
N PHE A 22 -12.34 6.48 2.46
CA PHE A 22 -12.28 7.94 2.35
C PHE A 22 -11.64 8.57 3.60
N TRP A 23 -12.05 8.16 4.81
CA TRP A 23 -11.47 8.62 6.07
C TRP A 23 -10.00 8.18 6.21
N LEU A 24 -9.64 6.98 5.73
CA LEU A 24 -8.25 6.53 5.67
C LEU A 24 -7.43 7.37 4.69
N SER A 25 -8.00 7.71 3.52
CA SER A 25 -7.37 8.59 2.52
C SER A 25 -7.16 10.00 3.08
N VAL A 26 -8.19 10.61 3.68
CA VAL A 26 -8.12 11.96 4.26
C VAL A 26 -7.12 12.03 5.42
N CYS A 27 -7.05 11.00 6.27
CA CYS A 27 -6.01 10.89 7.30
C CYS A 27 -4.59 10.81 6.71
N VAL A 28 -4.43 10.21 5.53
CA VAL A 28 -3.17 10.10 4.81
C VAL A 28 -2.82 11.39 4.05
N ASP A 29 -3.80 12.10 3.51
CA ASP A 29 -3.65 13.41 2.87
C ASP A 29 -3.14 14.47 3.89
N HIS A 30 -3.66 14.44 5.12
CA HIS A 30 -3.13 15.25 6.22
C HIS A 30 -1.65 14.94 6.55
N LEU A 31 -1.24 13.68 6.39
CA LEU A 31 0.14 13.22 6.56
C LEU A 31 1.06 13.69 5.42
N GLN A 32 0.56 13.81 4.19
CA GLN A 32 1.33 14.30 3.04
C GLN A 32 1.60 15.80 3.10
N ILE A 33 0.64 16.59 3.59
CA ILE A 33 0.84 18.01 3.85
C ILE A 33 1.98 18.19 4.86
N GLN A 34 2.05 17.33 5.88
CA GLN A 34 3.17 17.32 6.83
C GLN A 34 4.49 16.93 6.16
N LEU A 35 4.48 16.00 5.22
CA LEU A 35 5.65 15.61 4.42
C LEU A 35 6.23 16.78 3.63
N ILE A 36 5.36 17.47 2.89
CA ILE A 36 5.72 18.63 2.05
C ILE A 36 6.26 19.75 2.95
N ARG A 37 5.62 20.00 4.09
CA ARG A 37 6.08 20.98 5.08
C ARG A 37 7.46 20.64 5.66
N ILE A 38 7.76 19.37 5.91
CA ILE A 38 9.08 18.92 6.40
C ILE A 38 10.14 19.03 5.29
N GLN A 39 9.81 18.65 4.05
CA GLN A 39 10.73 18.74 2.90
C GLN A 39 11.07 20.19 2.54
N LEU A 40 10.10 21.09 2.60
CA LEU A 40 10.30 22.52 2.36
C LEU A 40 11.04 23.22 3.51
N ARG A 41 10.95 22.69 4.73
CA ARG A 41 11.60 23.29 5.91
C ARG A 41 13.09 22.95 6.01
N VAL A 42 13.47 21.73 5.63
CA VAL A 42 14.87 21.26 5.75
C VAL A 42 15.20 20.39 4.51
N PRO A 43 15.48 21.03 3.36
CA PRO A 43 15.81 20.30 2.13
C PRO A 43 17.18 19.62 2.21
N GLU A 44 18.04 20.00 3.17
CA GLU A 44 19.38 19.40 3.31
C GLU A 44 19.32 17.94 3.80
N TYR A 45 18.26 17.57 4.54
CA TYR A 45 18.01 16.16 4.87
C TYR A 45 17.35 15.48 3.68
N GLY A 46 18.06 14.54 3.05
CA GLY A 46 17.59 13.77 1.90
C GLY A 46 16.35 12.89 2.15
N TRP A 47 16.20 11.82 1.37
CA TRP A 47 15.09 10.88 1.51
C TRP A 47 15.24 10.03 2.78
N THR A 48 14.54 10.41 3.84
CA THR A 48 14.46 9.63 5.09
C THR A 48 13.38 8.56 5.00
N THR A 49 13.52 7.48 5.78
CA THR A 49 12.56 6.37 5.83
C THR A 49 11.15 6.82 6.20
N GLN A 50 11.04 7.87 7.03
CA GLN A 50 9.76 8.53 7.31
C GLN A 50 9.12 9.10 6.04
N LYS A 51 9.90 9.79 5.19
CA LYS A 51 9.39 10.37 3.93
C LYS A 51 8.89 9.29 2.99
N VAL A 52 9.65 8.20 2.88
CA VAL A 52 9.30 7.03 2.08
C VAL A 52 8.05 6.33 2.63
N PHE A 53 7.90 6.23 3.95
CA PHE A 53 6.73 5.61 4.57
C PHE A 53 5.42 6.34 4.23
N HIS A 54 5.39 7.66 4.36
CA HIS A 54 4.19 8.43 3.99
C HIS A 54 3.92 8.38 2.48
N LEU A 55 4.97 8.44 1.66
CA LEU A 55 4.84 8.26 0.21
C LEU A 55 4.23 6.89 -0.14
N MET A 56 4.70 5.82 0.50
CA MET A 56 4.20 4.47 0.26
C MET A 56 2.73 4.32 0.68
N ASN A 57 2.33 4.92 1.80
CA ASN A 57 0.93 4.93 2.22
C ASN A 57 0.03 5.67 1.23
N PHE A 58 0.49 6.80 0.68
CA PHE A 58 -0.24 7.48 -0.38
C PHE A 58 -0.42 6.59 -1.61
N VAL A 59 0.65 5.92 -2.07
CA VAL A 59 0.58 5.02 -3.22
C VAL A 59 -0.37 3.85 -2.97
N VAL A 60 -0.31 3.19 -1.80
CA VAL A 60 -1.20 2.08 -1.43
C VAL A 60 -2.67 2.52 -1.47
N ASN A 61 -2.98 3.68 -0.89
CA ASN A 61 -4.36 4.19 -0.83
C ASN A 61 -4.84 4.67 -2.20
N GLY A 62 -3.99 5.35 -2.97
CA GLY A 62 -4.29 5.77 -4.34
C GLY A 62 -4.57 4.59 -5.26
N VAL A 63 -3.72 3.55 -5.23
CA VAL A 63 -3.95 2.31 -5.98
C VAL A 63 -5.26 1.66 -5.54
N ARG A 64 -5.52 1.54 -4.23
CA ARG A 64 -6.77 0.97 -3.71
C ARG A 64 -8.00 1.76 -4.19
N ALA A 65 -7.93 3.10 -4.18
CA ALA A 65 -9.00 3.96 -4.67
C ALA A 65 -9.26 3.77 -6.17
N VAL A 66 -8.20 3.65 -6.99
CA VAL A 66 -8.30 3.37 -8.43
C VAL A 66 -8.92 1.99 -8.67
N VAL A 67 -8.38 0.92 -8.05
CA VAL A 67 -8.92 -0.44 -8.19
C VAL A 67 -10.40 -0.51 -7.83
N PHE A 68 -10.79 0.23 -6.80
CA PHE A 68 -12.18 0.26 -6.36
C PHE A 68 -13.09 1.12 -7.26
N GLY A 69 -12.61 2.27 -7.73
CA GLY A 69 -13.31 3.11 -8.70
C GLY A 69 -13.61 2.34 -10.00
N PHE A 70 -12.65 1.54 -10.44
CA PHE A 70 -12.78 0.70 -11.63
C PHE A 70 -13.27 -0.72 -11.33
N HIS A 71 -13.73 -1.05 -10.11
CA HIS A 71 -14.02 -2.44 -9.73
C HIS A 71 -14.99 -3.16 -10.68
N LYS A 72 -16.00 -2.46 -11.23
CA LYS A 72 -16.96 -3.06 -12.18
C LYS A 72 -16.37 -3.26 -13.57
N GLU A 73 -15.46 -2.39 -13.98
CA GLU A 73 -14.81 -2.42 -15.30
C GLU A 73 -13.63 -3.41 -15.30
N VAL A 74 -12.93 -3.57 -14.16
CA VAL A 74 -11.84 -4.54 -13.91
C VAL A 74 -12.26 -5.98 -14.19
N PHE A 75 -13.53 -6.34 -13.98
CA PHE A 75 -14.06 -7.66 -14.33
C PHE A 75 -14.44 -7.82 -15.81
N LEU A 76 -14.52 -6.72 -16.57
CA LEU A 76 -14.85 -6.69 -17.99
C LEU A 76 -13.61 -6.58 -18.89
N PHE A 77 -12.43 -6.29 -18.32
CA PHE A 77 -11.18 -6.24 -19.08
C PHE A 77 -10.80 -7.63 -19.59
N HIS A 78 -10.74 -7.76 -20.92
CA HIS A 78 -10.41 -8.98 -21.65
C HIS A 78 -9.02 -9.62 -21.34
N PRO A 79 -7.97 -8.90 -20.89
CA PRO A 79 -6.76 -9.55 -20.41
C PRO A 79 -6.90 -9.95 -18.94
N LYS A 80 -7.15 -11.25 -18.68
CA LYS A 80 -7.16 -11.86 -17.32
C LYS A 80 -5.93 -11.48 -16.47
N VAL A 81 -4.78 -11.27 -17.11
CA VAL A 81 -3.53 -10.84 -16.48
C VAL A 81 -3.66 -9.50 -15.79
N LEU A 82 -4.31 -8.54 -16.45
CA LEU A 82 -4.40 -7.17 -15.97
C LEU A 82 -5.31 -7.13 -14.74
N THR A 83 -6.41 -7.88 -14.77
CA THR A 83 -7.28 -8.09 -13.60
C THR A 83 -6.54 -8.74 -12.43
N LEU A 84 -5.77 -9.82 -12.67
CA LEU A 84 -5.00 -10.51 -11.61
C LEU A 84 -3.94 -9.60 -11.00
N VAL A 85 -3.13 -8.94 -11.83
CA VAL A 85 -2.12 -7.98 -11.37
C VAL A 85 -2.76 -6.87 -10.57
N LEU A 86 -3.86 -6.27 -11.07
CA LEU A 86 -4.50 -5.13 -10.44
C LEU A 86 -5.16 -5.50 -9.09
N LEU A 87 -5.61 -6.75 -8.93
CA LEU A 87 -6.17 -7.25 -7.68
C LEU A 87 -5.09 -7.55 -6.63
N ASP A 88 -3.94 -8.09 -7.06
CA ASP A 88 -2.84 -8.47 -6.18
C ASP A 88 -1.92 -7.29 -5.80
N LEU A 89 -1.82 -6.28 -6.67
CA LEU A 89 -1.01 -5.06 -6.45
C LEU A 89 -1.29 -4.35 -5.12
N PRO A 90 -2.55 -4.07 -4.73
CA PRO A 90 -2.83 -3.38 -3.47
C PRO A 90 -2.42 -4.20 -2.23
N GLY A 91 -2.51 -5.53 -2.30
CA GLY A 91 -2.02 -6.42 -1.23
C GLY A 91 -0.50 -6.42 -1.13
N LEU A 92 0.17 -6.47 -2.28
CA LEU A 92 1.63 -6.47 -2.37
C LEU A 92 2.24 -5.15 -1.86
N LEU A 93 1.66 -4.02 -2.27
CA LEU A 93 2.09 -2.69 -1.79
C LEU A 93 1.82 -2.52 -0.29
N PHE A 94 0.73 -3.08 0.22
CA PHE A 94 0.41 -3.06 1.65
C PHE A 94 1.46 -3.83 2.47
N PHE A 95 1.86 -5.01 2.01
CA PHE A 95 2.96 -5.77 2.64
C PHE A 95 4.27 -4.94 2.67
N SER A 96 4.58 -4.27 1.57
CA SER A 96 5.77 -3.41 1.47
C SER A 96 5.71 -2.18 2.36
N ALA A 97 4.54 -1.58 2.55
CA ALA A 97 4.34 -0.50 3.52
C ALA A 97 4.51 -1.00 4.96
N TYR A 98 4.04 -2.20 5.28
CA TYR A 98 4.17 -2.78 6.63
C TYR A 98 5.62 -3.17 6.94
N THR A 99 6.34 -3.80 6.00
CA THR A 99 7.77 -4.08 6.18
C THR A 99 8.61 -2.79 6.26
N LEU A 100 8.18 -1.72 5.59
CA LEU A 100 8.78 -0.40 5.71
C LEU A 100 8.51 0.25 7.07
N LEU A 101 7.32 0.03 7.65
CA LEU A 101 7.02 0.43 9.03
C LEU A 101 7.94 -0.31 10.02
N VAL A 102 8.13 -1.61 9.83
CA VAL A 102 9.07 -2.40 10.65
C VAL A 102 10.50 -1.87 10.50
N LEU A 103 10.95 -1.57 9.27
CA LEU A 103 12.26 -0.94 9.02
C LEU A 103 12.37 0.41 9.76
N PHE A 104 11.32 1.23 9.70
CA PHE A 104 11.30 2.53 10.39
C PHE A 104 11.48 2.36 11.90
N TRP A 105 10.72 1.47 12.54
CA TRP A 105 10.89 1.20 13.98
C TRP A 105 12.26 0.60 14.31
N ALA A 106 12.78 -0.27 13.46
CA ALA A 106 14.11 -0.85 13.63
C ALA A 106 15.23 0.21 13.52
N GLU A 107 15.10 1.18 12.60
CA GLU A 107 16.03 2.30 12.49
C GLU A 107 16.03 3.18 13.74
N ILE A 108 14.84 3.55 14.27
CA ILE A 108 14.75 4.32 15.52
C ILE A 108 15.36 3.56 16.70
N TYR A 109 15.11 2.24 16.77
CA TYR A 109 15.68 1.39 17.82
C TYR A 109 17.21 1.30 17.72
N HIS A 110 17.77 1.07 16.53
CA HIS A 110 19.22 1.04 16.31
C HIS A 110 19.86 2.40 16.58
N GLN A 111 19.23 3.50 16.17
CA GLN A 111 19.70 4.86 16.47
C GLN A 111 19.73 5.15 17.97
N ALA A 112 18.68 4.76 18.72
CA ALA A 112 18.66 4.89 20.18
C ALA A 112 19.76 4.07 20.87
N ARG A 113 20.26 3.01 20.21
CA ARG A 113 21.34 2.14 20.69
C ARG A 113 22.71 2.47 20.07
N SER A 114 22.81 3.51 19.24
CA SER A 114 24.03 3.88 18.50
C SER A 114 24.60 2.75 17.62
N LEU A 115 23.72 1.87 17.12
CA LEU A 115 24.07 0.75 16.25
C LEU A 115 23.99 1.15 14.76
N PRO A 116 24.80 0.55 13.88
CA PRO A 116 24.74 0.82 12.44
C PRO A 116 23.41 0.36 11.84
N THR A 117 22.87 1.14 10.90
CA THR A 117 21.55 0.92 10.26
C THR A 117 21.63 0.39 8.83
N ASP A 118 22.83 0.34 8.22
CA ASP A 118 22.99 -0.01 6.79
C ASP A 118 22.46 -1.41 6.42
N LYS A 119 22.58 -2.36 7.35
CA LYS A 119 22.11 -3.74 7.14
C LYS A 119 20.57 -3.84 7.13
N LEU A 120 19.87 -2.95 7.82
CA LEU A 120 18.40 -2.97 7.93
C LEU A 120 17.75 -2.68 6.58
N ARG A 121 18.25 -1.66 5.86
CA ARG A 121 17.75 -1.29 4.52
C ARG A 121 17.98 -2.39 3.51
N THR A 122 19.16 -3.01 3.54
CA THR A 122 19.50 -4.15 2.66
C THR A 122 18.55 -5.33 2.91
N SER A 123 18.24 -5.62 4.18
CA SER A 123 17.28 -6.67 4.54
C SER A 123 15.87 -6.35 4.03
N TYR A 124 15.41 -5.11 4.18
CA TYR A 124 14.10 -4.66 3.67
C TYR A 124 13.98 -4.86 2.15
N ILE A 125 14.97 -4.43 1.39
CA ILE A 125 15.00 -4.57 -0.08
C ILE A 125 15.00 -6.04 -0.47
N SER A 126 15.78 -6.87 0.22
CA SER A 126 15.88 -8.31 -0.07
C SER A 126 14.56 -9.04 0.16
N VAL A 127 13.87 -8.77 1.28
CA VAL A 127 12.58 -9.39 1.60
C VAL A 127 11.50 -8.96 0.60
N ASN A 128 11.39 -7.67 0.32
CA ASN A 128 10.39 -7.18 -0.65
C ASN A 128 10.67 -7.69 -2.06
N GLY A 129 11.94 -7.71 -2.47
CA GLY A 129 12.35 -8.27 -3.77
C GLY A 129 11.99 -9.74 -3.92
N ALA A 130 12.20 -10.56 -2.87
CA ALA A 130 11.83 -11.97 -2.88
C ALA A 130 10.31 -12.18 -3.04
N ILE A 131 9.50 -11.40 -2.32
CA ILE A 131 8.03 -11.47 -2.41
C ILE A 131 7.55 -11.04 -3.80
N TYR A 132 8.12 -9.96 -4.35
CA TYR A 132 7.76 -9.50 -5.71
C TYR A 132 8.15 -10.54 -6.77
N PHE A 133 9.30 -11.20 -6.61
CA PHE A 133 9.73 -12.26 -7.52
C PHE A 133 8.78 -13.46 -7.50
N ILE A 134 8.37 -13.89 -6.29
CA ILE A 134 7.39 -14.98 -6.12
C ILE A 134 6.07 -14.60 -6.79
N GLN A 135 5.56 -13.39 -6.56
CA GLN A 135 4.32 -12.90 -7.17
C GLN A 135 4.37 -12.92 -8.70
N VAL A 136 5.46 -12.41 -9.29
CA VAL A 136 5.63 -12.41 -10.76
C VAL A 136 5.69 -13.82 -11.32
N ARG A 137 6.40 -14.73 -10.66
CA ARG A 137 6.44 -16.14 -11.04
C ARG A 137 5.05 -16.78 -11.02
N ASP A 138 4.26 -16.49 -9.99
CA ASP A 138 2.94 -17.10 -9.82
C ASP A 138 1.94 -16.57 -10.87
N ILE A 139 1.99 -15.26 -11.18
CA ILE A 139 1.23 -14.66 -12.29
C ILE A 139 1.65 -15.27 -13.64
N LEU A 140 2.94 -15.42 -13.88
CA LEU A 140 3.46 -16.02 -15.12
C LEU A 140 3.03 -17.48 -15.25
N ARG A 141 2.98 -18.24 -14.15
CA ARG A 141 2.46 -19.62 -14.14
C ARG A 141 0.99 -19.66 -14.55
N LEU A 142 0.16 -18.80 -13.97
CA LEU A 142 -1.28 -18.71 -14.30
C LEU A 142 -1.56 -18.21 -15.72
N LEU A 143 -0.55 -17.64 -16.38
CA LEU A 143 -0.61 -17.19 -17.78
C LEU A 143 -0.35 -18.30 -18.80
N ILE A 144 0.41 -19.32 -18.41
CA ILE A 144 0.85 -20.42 -19.29
C ILE A 144 -0.12 -21.62 -19.22
N TYR A 145 -0.95 -21.71 -18.18
CA TYR A 145 -1.99 -22.73 -17.99
C TYR A 145 -3.38 -22.16 -18.28
#